data_AF-A0A0W7X9B7-F1
#
_entry.id   AF-A0A0W7X9B7-F1
#
_cell.length_a   1.000
_cell.length_b   1.000
_cell.length_c   1.000
_cell.angle_alpha   90.00
_cell.angle_beta   90.00
_cell.angle_gamma   90.00
#
_symmetry.space_group_name_H-M   'P 1'
#
loop_
_entity.id
_entity.type
_entity.pdbx_description
1 polymer ?
#
loop_
_entity_poly.entity_id
_entity_poly.type
_entity_poly.pdbx_seq_one_letter_code
_entity_poly.pdbx_strand_id
1 'polypeptide(L)'
;MLDTTPLITAVDRFADRLRAAPQSRLQRGAAAEALELARDLAVRAQEREAPGAEPHLMPDAGMFAAADQVTVAGRDLAVVLRDEKDLEEAVRLVEESLARAGV
;
A
#
# COMPACT_ATOMS: atom_id res chain seq x y z
N MET A 1 -1.21 -5.49 -21.52
CA MET A 1 -1.45 -4.82 -20.23
C MET A 1 -1.04 -5.83 -19.17
N LEU A 2 -0.17 -5.44 -18.25
CA LEU A 2 0.25 -6.31 -17.16
C LEU A 2 -0.98 -6.65 -16.31
N ASP A 3 -1.18 -7.92 -15.98
CA ASP A 3 -2.27 -8.33 -15.09
C ASP A 3 -1.89 -7.99 -13.65
N THR A 4 -2.37 -6.85 -13.15
CA THR A 4 -2.10 -6.37 -11.80
C THR A 4 -3.13 -6.84 -10.77
N THR A 5 -4.03 -7.76 -11.15
CA THR A 5 -5.01 -8.38 -10.25
C THR A 5 -4.37 -8.94 -8.96
N PRO A 6 -3.17 -9.57 -8.98
CA PRO A 6 -2.52 -10.04 -7.75
C PRO A 6 -2.24 -8.92 -6.74
N LEU A 7 -1.75 -7.77 -7.20
CA LEU A 7 -1.48 -6.61 -6.34
C LEU A 7 -2.78 -6.03 -5.78
N ILE A 8 -3.80 -5.84 -6.61
CA ILE A 8 -5.10 -5.33 -6.16
C ILE A 8 -5.71 -6.26 -5.12
N THR A 9 -5.64 -7.57 -5.32
CA THR A 9 -6.17 -8.56 -4.37
C THR A 9 -5.44 -8.51 -3.03
N ALA A 10 -4.09 -8.41 -3.05
CA ALA A 10 -3.30 -8.32 -1.83
C ALA A 10 -3.61 -7.02 -1.04
N VAL A 11 -3.73 -5.90 -1.75
CA VAL A 11 -4.07 -4.58 -1.19
C VAL A 11 -5.47 -4.58 -0.57
N ASP A 12 -6.48 -5.05 -1.31
CA ASP A 12 -7.87 -5.12 -0.83
C ASP A 12 -7.97 -6.01 0.42
N ARG A 13 -7.28 -7.16 0.43
CA ARG A 13 -7.20 -8.03 1.61
C ARG A 13 -6.61 -7.32 2.84
N PHE A 14 -5.55 -6.53 2.67
CA PHE A 14 -4.95 -5.79 3.77
C PHE A 14 -5.90 -4.68 4.25
N ALA A 15 -6.47 -3.90 3.33
CA ALA A 15 -7.42 -2.84 3.65
C ALA A 15 -8.63 -3.39 4.43
N ASP A 16 -9.19 -4.52 4.01
CA ASP A 16 -10.34 -5.14 4.69
C ASP A 16 -9.99 -5.61 6.11
N ARG A 17 -8.78 -6.14 6.32
CA ARG A 17 -8.31 -6.51 7.66
C ARG A 17 -8.09 -5.32 8.56
N LEU A 18 -7.58 -4.21 8.04
CA LEU A 18 -7.47 -2.95 8.77
C LEU A 18 -8.86 -2.42 9.18
N ARG A 19 -9.84 -2.45 8.26
CA ARG A 19 -11.22 -2.02 8.54
C ARG A 19 -11.92 -2.90 9.59
N ALA A 20 -11.62 -4.19 9.60
CA ALA A 20 -12.16 -5.14 10.57
C ALA A 20 -11.41 -5.14 11.92
N ALA A 21 -10.23 -4.53 12.00
CA ALA A 21 -9.41 -4.57 13.20
C ALA A 21 -9.99 -3.71 14.34
N PRO A 22 -9.91 -4.17 15.60
CA PRO A 22 -10.22 -3.33 16.75
C PRO A 22 -9.30 -2.10 16.80
N GLN A 23 -9.83 -0.96 17.23
CA GLN A 23 -9.06 0.27 17.40
C GLN A 23 -7.75 0.08 18.21
N SER A 24 -7.78 -0.74 19.26
CA SER A 24 -6.58 -1.03 20.06
C SER A 24 -5.49 -1.76 19.29
N ARG A 25 -5.82 -2.51 18.23
CA ARG A 25 -4.84 -3.11 17.31
C ARG A 25 -4.26 -2.05 16.39
N LEU A 26 -5.11 -1.21 15.81
CA LEU A 26 -4.69 -0.08 14.97
C LEU A 26 -3.70 0.85 15.69
N GLN A 27 -4.02 1.22 16.94
CA GLN A 27 -3.17 2.07 17.79
C GLN A 27 -1.87 1.39 18.23
N ARG A 28 -1.79 0.06 18.23
CA ARG A 28 -0.56 -0.69 18.60
C ARG A 28 0.42 -0.86 17.44
N GLY A 29 0.19 -0.20 16.30
CA GLY A 29 1.14 -0.12 15.20
C GLY A 29 0.59 -0.55 13.84
N ALA A 30 -0.56 -1.25 13.78
CA ALA A 30 -1.10 -1.72 12.50
C ALA A 30 -1.41 -0.57 11.53
N ALA A 31 -1.91 0.57 12.04
CA ALA A 31 -2.16 1.73 11.22
C ALA A 31 -0.88 2.45 10.77
N ALA A 32 0.16 2.46 11.62
CA ALA A 32 1.45 3.06 11.27
C ALA A 32 2.15 2.24 10.17
N GLU A 33 2.19 0.92 10.32
CA GLU A 33 2.72 -0.01 9.31
C GLU A 33 1.99 0.14 7.96
N ALA A 34 0.66 0.25 7.99
CA ALA A 34 -0.14 0.48 6.79
C ALA A 34 0.17 1.83 6.13
N LEU A 35 0.33 2.90 6.90
CA LEU A 35 0.70 4.22 6.37
C LEU A 35 2.12 4.22 5.77
N GLU A 36 3.07 3.51 6.39
CA GLU A 36 4.42 3.34 5.83
C GLU A 36 4.39 2.61 4.50
N LEU A 37 3.64 1.50 4.41
CA LEU A 37 3.41 0.82 3.13
C LEU A 37 2.77 1.77 2.09
N ALA A 38 1.71 2.49 2.47
CA ALA A 38 1.02 3.39 1.53
C ALA A 38 1.97 4.48 0.99
N ARG A 39 2.87 5.01 1.82
CA ARG A 39 3.90 5.95 1.40
C ARG A 39 4.89 5.33 0.43
N ASP A 40 5.41 4.13 0.72
CA ASP A 40 6.34 3.44 -0.17
C ASP A 40 5.70 3.15 -1.54
N LEU A 41 4.47 2.63 -1.55
CA LEU A 41 3.73 2.39 -2.79
C LEU A 41 3.50 3.68 -3.59
N ALA A 42 3.13 4.78 -2.92
CA ALA A 42 2.91 6.06 -3.57
C ALA A 42 4.20 6.68 -4.14
N VAL A 43 5.34 6.52 -3.45
CA VAL A 43 6.65 6.96 -3.97
C VAL A 43 7.02 6.15 -5.22
N ARG A 44 6.88 4.82 -5.17
CA ARG A 44 7.17 3.93 -6.31
C ARG A 44 6.31 4.24 -7.53
N ALA A 45 5.05 4.63 -7.32
CA ALA A 45 4.15 5.05 -8.38
C ALA A 45 4.63 6.37 -9.00
N GLN A 46 4.87 7.40 -8.17
CA GLN A 46 5.33 8.72 -8.61
C GLN A 46 6.68 8.66 -9.36
N GLU A 47 7.64 7.86 -8.90
CA GLU A 47 8.93 7.67 -9.57
C GLU A 47 8.77 7.10 -10.99
N ARG A 48 7.76 6.25 -11.21
CA ARG A 48 7.47 5.65 -12.53
C ARG A 48 6.72 6.60 -13.45
N GLU A 49 5.85 7.45 -12.89
CA GLU A 49 5.11 8.46 -13.65
C GLU A 49 5.99 9.65 -14.06
N ALA A 50 6.82 10.13 -13.14
CA ALA A 50 7.69 11.28 -13.32
C ALA A 50 9.11 11.01 -12.81
N PRO A 51 9.92 10.21 -13.56
CA PRO A 51 11.28 9.90 -13.16
C PRO A 51 12.12 11.16 -12.89
N GLY A 52 12.73 11.22 -11.71
CA GLY A 52 13.60 12.33 -11.28
C GLY A 52 12.87 13.53 -10.66
N ALA A 53 11.55 13.49 -10.54
CA ALA A 53 10.79 14.46 -9.73
C ALA A 53 10.89 14.11 -8.24
N GLU A 54 10.92 15.13 -7.38
CA GLU A 54 10.84 14.93 -5.92
C GLU A 54 9.45 14.38 -5.55
N PRO A 55 9.34 13.20 -4.91
CA PRO A 55 8.05 12.62 -4.59
C PRO A 55 7.27 13.43 -3.54
N HIS A 56 5.96 13.55 -3.73
CA HIS A 56 5.06 14.06 -2.71
C HIS A 56 4.83 13.00 -1.63
N LEU A 57 5.05 13.38 -0.37
CA LEU A 57 4.83 12.51 0.77
C LEU A 57 3.33 12.42 1.10
N MET A 58 2.79 11.19 1.13
CA MET A 58 1.44 10.95 1.60
C MET A 58 1.31 11.36 3.09
N PRO A 59 0.36 12.23 3.46
CA PRO A 59 0.20 12.71 4.83
C PRO A 59 -0.31 11.60 5.76
N ASP A 60 -0.08 11.74 7.06
CA ASP A 60 -0.82 10.94 8.05
C ASP A 60 -2.24 11.52 8.15
N ALA A 61 -3.24 10.78 7.68
CA ALA A 61 -4.65 11.17 7.71
C ALA A 61 -5.40 10.55 8.91
N GLY A 62 -4.69 9.92 9.84
CA GLY A 62 -5.23 9.24 11.00
C GLY A 62 -5.48 7.74 10.77
N MET A 63 -5.51 6.99 11.88
CA MET A 63 -5.45 5.52 11.84
C MET A 63 -6.59 4.83 11.08
N PHE A 64 -7.76 5.47 10.96
CA PHE A 64 -8.90 4.92 10.22
C PHE A 64 -8.80 5.16 8.71
N ALA A 65 -8.00 6.13 8.27
CA ALA A 65 -7.74 6.39 6.86
C ALA A 65 -6.68 5.44 6.27
N ALA A 66 -5.90 4.74 7.11
CA ALA A 66 -4.78 3.90 6.68
C ALA A 66 -5.19 2.83 5.64
N ALA A 67 -6.38 2.22 5.79
CA ALA A 67 -6.90 1.26 4.83
C ALA A 67 -7.15 1.89 3.45
N ASP A 68 -7.72 3.10 3.42
CA ASP A 68 -8.01 3.81 2.18
C ASP A 68 -6.72 4.33 1.52
N GLN A 69 -5.75 4.77 2.33
CA GLN A 69 -4.43 5.17 1.86
C GLN A 69 -3.67 4.02 1.18
N VAL A 70 -3.67 2.83 1.79
CA VAL A 70 -3.10 1.61 1.16
C VAL A 70 -3.85 1.26 -0.13
N THR A 71 -5.18 1.38 -0.13
CA THR A 71 -6.01 1.09 -1.31
C THR A 71 -5.70 2.02 -2.48
N VAL A 72 -5.61 3.33 -2.22
CA VAL A 72 -5.29 4.34 -3.25
C VAL A 72 -3.88 4.14 -3.77
N ALA A 73 -2.87 4.07 -2.89
CA ALA A 73 -1.48 3.92 -3.33
C ALA A 73 -1.23 2.62 -4.11
N GLY A 74 -1.87 1.52 -3.70
CA GLY A 74 -1.78 0.25 -4.43
C GLY A 74 -2.41 0.31 -5.82
N ARG A 75 -3.53 1.02 -5.97
CA ARG A 75 -4.20 1.22 -7.27
C ARG A 75 -3.39 2.13 -8.19
N ASP A 76 -2.82 3.20 -7.65
CA ASP A 76 -1.96 4.12 -8.40
C ASP A 76 -0.73 3.38 -8.94
N LEU A 77 -0.06 2.58 -8.10
CA LEU A 77 1.07 1.76 -8.53
C LEU A 77 0.66 0.75 -9.61
N ALA A 78 -0.48 0.07 -9.44
CA ALA A 78 -0.97 -0.91 -10.41
C ALA A 78 -1.20 -0.34 -11.81
N VAL A 79 -1.51 0.95 -11.95
CA VAL A 79 -1.70 1.61 -13.26
C VAL A 79 -0.37 1.79 -14.00
N VAL A 80 0.74 1.96 -13.26
CA VAL A 80 2.01 2.41 -13.83
C VAL A 80 3.06 1.30 -13.95
N LEU A 81 2.81 0.12 -13.37
CA LEU A 81 3.65 -1.06 -13.50
C LEU A 81 3.69 -1.59 -14.95
N ARG A 82 4.87 -2.04 -15.38
CA ARG A 82 5.11 -2.47 -16.77
C ARG A 82 5.68 -3.88 -16.91
N ASP A 83 6.22 -4.46 -15.85
CA ASP A 83 6.81 -5.81 -15.86
C ASP A 83 6.42 -6.63 -14.63
N GLU A 84 6.52 -7.95 -14.79
CA GLU A 84 6.11 -8.93 -13.78
C GLU A 84 7.00 -8.90 -12.54
N LYS A 85 8.28 -8.56 -12.66
CA LYS A 85 9.22 -8.55 -11.54
C LYS A 85 8.87 -7.43 -10.55
N ASP A 86 8.61 -6.24 -11.06
CA ASP A 86 8.19 -5.11 -10.23
C ASP A 86 6.83 -5.38 -9.57
N LEU A 87 5.92 -6.08 -10.27
CA LEU A 87 4.65 -6.51 -9.71
C LEU A 87 4.83 -7.53 -8.58
N GLU A 88 5.64 -8.57 -8.78
CA GLU A 88 5.95 -9.57 -7.75
C GLU A 88 6.57 -8.92 -6.50
N GLU A 89 7.47 -7.95 -6.69
CA GLU A 89 8.05 -7.19 -5.60
C GLU A 89 6.99 -6.37 -4.85
N ALA A 90 6.11 -5.68 -5.56
CA ALA A 90 5.02 -4.91 -4.95
C ALA A 90 4.08 -5.80 -4.14
N VAL A 91 3.68 -6.96 -4.69
CA VAL A 91 2.84 -7.94 -3.98
C VAL A 91 3.52 -8.41 -2.69
N ARG A 92 4.81 -8.79 -2.78
CA ARG A 92 5.58 -9.24 -1.61
C ARG A 92 5.63 -8.17 -0.51
N LEU A 93 5.85 -6.90 -0.88
CA LEU A 93 5.89 -5.80 0.09
C LEU A 93 4.54 -5.64 0.82
N VAL A 94 3.43 -5.76 0.11
CA VAL A 94 2.09 -5.71 0.72
C VAL A 94 1.90 -6.87 1.69
N GLU A 95 2.27 -8.10 1.29
CA GLU A 95 2.13 -9.29 2.14
C GLU A 95 3.00 -9.23 3.41
N GLU A 96 4.24 -8.77 3.28
CA GLU A 96 5.14 -8.59 4.41
C GLU A 96 4.63 -7.52 5.39
N SER A 97 4.12 -6.40 4.86
CA SER A 97 3.55 -5.33 5.69
C SER A 97 2.26 -5.78 6.38
N LEU A 98 1.42 -6.55 5.69
CA LEU A 98 0.24 -7.18 6.29
C LEU A 98 0.64 -8.11 7.46
N ALA A 99 1.70 -8.91 7.29
CA ALA A 99 2.19 -9.78 8.34
C ALA A 99 2.72 -8.99 9.55
N ARG A 100 3.47 -7.89 9.32
CA ARG A 100 3.98 -7.01 10.39
C ARG A 100 2.87 -6.26 11.11
N ALA A 101 1.82 -5.83 10.39
CA ALA A 101 0.68 -5.13 10.98
C ALA A 101 -0.13 -6.03 11.94
N GLY A 102 -0.09 -7.35 11.76
CA GLY A 102 -0.71 -8.30 12.68
C GLY A 102 -2.25 -8.24 12.69
N VAL A 103 -2.85 -7.92 11.53
CA VAL A 103 -4.30 -7.88 11.31
C VAL A 103 -4.82 -9.04 10.45
#